data_AF-A0A5D2LZ63-F1
#
_entry.id   AF-A0A5D2LZ63-F1
#
_cell.length_a   1.000
_cell.length_b   1.000
_cell.length_c   1.000
_cell.angle_alpha   90.00
_cell.angle_beta   90.00
_cell.angle_gamma   90.00
#
_symmetry.space_group_name_H-M   'P 1'
#
loop_
_entity.id
_entity.type
_entity.pdbx_description
1 polymer ?
#
loop_
_entity_poly.entity_id
_entity_poly.type
_entity_poly.pdbx_seq_one_letter_code
_entity_poly.pdbx_strand_id
1 'polypeptide(L)'
;MLRLTSKWLLGLMSREIPSQPVQIFPRLYHENIIDHYNNPRNVGSFNKKDLNISTSLVGARACGNVMKFQIKIDNKTTQTSKNTK
;
A
#
# COMPACT_ATOMS: atom_id res chain seq x y z
N MET A 1 7.20 33.87 -47.72
CA MET A 1 7.68 32.48 -47.51
C MET A 1 9.15 32.37 -47.08
N LEU A 2 9.85 33.45 -46.75
CA LEU A 2 11.29 33.44 -46.44
C LEU A 2 11.61 33.56 -44.92
N ARG A 3 10.75 33.01 -44.05
CA ARG A 3 10.94 33.04 -42.58
C ARG A 3 10.99 31.67 -41.92
N LEU A 4 10.76 30.59 -42.69
CA LEU A 4 10.72 29.22 -42.16
C LEU A 4 12.06 28.48 -42.27
N THR A 5 12.94 28.90 -43.18
CA THR A 5 14.23 28.22 -43.41
C THR A 5 15.36 28.69 -42.50
N SER A 6 15.23 29.85 -41.85
CA SER A 6 16.26 30.39 -40.95
C SER A 6 16.28 29.74 -39.57
N LYS A 7 15.20 29.06 -39.16
CA LYS A 7 15.10 28.41 -37.85
C LYS A 7 15.78 27.03 -37.79
N TRP A 8 16.14 26.45 -38.93
CA TRP A 8 16.82 25.16 -39.00
C TRP A 8 18.34 25.28 -38.74
N LEU A 9 18.93 26.44 -39.03
CA LEU A 9 20.37 26.70 -38.89
C LEU A 9 20.80 27.19 -37.50
N LEU A 10 19.86 27.78 -36.73
CA LEU A 10 20.15 28.41 -35.43
C LEU A 10 20.03 27.48 -34.21
N GLY A 11 19.76 26.18 -34.40
CA GLY A 11 19.71 25.22 -33.27
C GLY A 11 18.64 25.48 -32.20
N LEU A 12 17.74 26.45 -32.41
CA LEU A 12 16.71 26.89 -31.45
C LEU A 12 15.39 26.10 -31.56
N MET A 13 15.42 24.85 -32.04
CA MET A 13 14.31 23.93 -31.78
C MET A 13 14.58 23.25 -30.45
N SER A 14 14.09 23.86 -29.37
CA SER A 14 13.81 23.11 -28.15
C SER A 14 12.96 21.92 -28.57
N ARG A 15 13.54 20.72 -28.53
CA ARG A 15 12.80 19.46 -28.62
C ARG A 15 11.91 19.41 -27.39
N GLU A 16 10.73 20.01 -27.47
CA GLU A 16 9.66 19.70 -26.53
C GLU A 16 9.27 18.25 -26.83
N ILE A 17 9.85 17.34 -26.05
CA ILE A 17 9.45 15.94 -26.03
C ILE A 17 7.97 15.97 -25.60
N PRO A 18 7.02 15.54 -26.44
CA PRO A 18 5.64 15.43 -25.99
C PRO A 18 5.64 14.47 -24.80
N SER A 19 5.34 15.00 -23.62
CA SER A 19 5.19 14.19 -22.41
C SER A 19 4.07 13.20 -22.69
N GLN A 20 4.42 11.93 -22.87
CA GLN A 20 3.42 10.88 -23.05
C GLN A 20 2.46 10.94 -21.86
N PRO A 21 1.14 10.93 -22.06
CA PRO A 21 0.21 10.86 -20.96
C PRO A 21 0.50 9.57 -20.19
N VAL A 22 0.86 9.70 -18.91
CA VAL A 22 1.11 8.55 -18.04
C VAL A 22 -0.17 7.74 -17.98
N GLN A 23 -0.19 6.59 -18.65
CA GLN A 23 -1.33 5.67 -18.56
C GLN A 23 -1.31 4.99 -17.20
N ILE A 24 -2.12 5.49 -16.27
CA ILE A 24 -2.30 4.88 -14.95
C ILE A 24 -3.24 3.68 -15.15
N PHE A 25 -2.67 2.48 -15.25
CA PHE A 25 -3.46 1.26 -15.21
C PHE A 25 -4.03 1.08 -13.80
N PRO A 26 -5.36 0.92 -13.64
CA PRO A 26 -5.94 0.66 -12.33
C PRO A 26 -5.40 -0.68 -11.80
N ARG A 27 -5.01 -0.71 -10.53
CA ARG A 27 -4.63 -1.97 -9.88
C ARG A 27 -5.88 -2.82 -9.72
N LEU A 28 -5.89 -3.99 -10.33
CA LEU A 28 -7.00 -4.94 -10.26
C LEU A 28 -6.86 -5.78 -9.00
N TYR A 29 -7.34 -5.24 -7.87
CA TYR A 29 -7.50 -6.02 -6.65
C TYR A 29 -8.83 -6.77 -6.67
N HIS A 30 -8.85 -7.97 -6.10
CA HIS A 30 -10.09 -8.71 -5.90
C HIS A 30 -11.02 -7.96 -4.94
N GLU A 31 -12.34 -7.98 -5.19
CA GLU A 31 -13.35 -7.26 -4.40
C GLU A 31 -13.24 -7.51 -2.89
N ASN A 32 -13.07 -8.78 -2.48
CA ASN A 32 -12.83 -9.14 -1.08
C ASN A 32 -11.63 -8.45 -0.41
N ILE A 33 -10.57 -8.16 -1.18
CA ILE A 33 -9.39 -7.45 -0.65
C ILE A 33 -9.75 -5.98 -0.42
N ILE A 34 -10.47 -5.39 -1.36
CA ILE A 34 -10.94 -4.00 -1.29
C ILE A 34 -11.91 -3.83 -0.12
N ASP A 35 -12.87 -4.75 0.04
CA ASP A 35 -13.77 -4.75 1.20
C ASP A 35 -13.01 -4.85 2.52
N HIS A 36 -12.07 -5.79 2.64
CA HIS A 36 -11.30 -5.93 3.89
C HIS A 36 -10.41 -4.72 4.18
N TYR A 37 -9.92 -4.04 3.15
CA TYR A 37 -9.16 -2.80 3.30
C TYR A 37 -10.03 -1.65 3.83
N ASN A 38 -11.23 -1.50 3.28
CA ASN A 38 -12.16 -0.43 3.67
C ASN A 38 -12.85 -0.71 5.01
N ASN A 39 -13.15 -1.98 5.29
CA ASN A 39 -13.86 -2.46 6.49
C ASN A 39 -13.02 -3.50 7.23
N PRO A 40 -11.91 -3.08 7.88
CA PRO A 40 -10.99 -4.01 8.51
C PRO A 40 -11.60 -4.64 9.76
N ARG A 41 -11.48 -5.96 9.85
CA ARG A 41 -12.05 -6.76 10.95
C ARG A 41 -10.95 -7.06 11.97
N ASN A 42 -11.32 -7.14 13.25
CA ASN A 42 -10.40 -7.49 14.33
C ASN A 42 -9.22 -6.51 14.50
N VAL A 43 -9.44 -5.23 14.21
CA VAL A 43 -8.45 -4.18 14.44
C VAL A 43 -8.37 -3.82 15.92
N GLY A 44 -7.14 -3.69 16.44
CA GLY A 44 -6.91 -3.26 17.81
C GLY A 44 -5.70 -3.90 18.46
N SER A 45 -5.65 -3.83 19.78
CA SER A 45 -4.68 -4.57 20.57
C SER A 45 -5.27 -4.93 21.92
N PHE A 46 -4.94 -6.11 22.41
CA PHE A 46 -5.33 -6.53 23.75
C PHE A 46 -4.31 -6.08 24.81
N ASN A 47 -4.70 -6.18 26.08
CA ASN A 47 -3.82 -5.90 27.22
C ASN A 47 -2.64 -6.88 27.26
N LYS A 48 -1.41 -6.37 27.36
CA LYS A 48 -0.20 -7.20 27.37
C LYS A 48 0.02 -7.96 28.67
N LYS A 49 -0.64 -7.56 29.76
CA LYS A 49 -0.47 -8.16 31.09
C LYS A 49 -1.34 -9.39 31.32
N ASP A 50 -2.30 -9.65 30.44
CA ASP A 50 -3.23 -10.77 30.59
C ASP A 50 -2.54 -12.08 30.19
N LEU A 51 -2.63 -13.11 31.03
CA LEU A 51 -1.95 -14.39 30.82
C LEU A 51 -2.56 -15.21 29.66
N ASN A 52 -3.84 -14.96 29.37
CA ASN A 52 -4.59 -15.69 28.33
C ASN A 52 -4.33 -15.15 26.91
N ILE A 53 -3.43 -14.17 26.75
CA ILE A 53 -3.13 -13.53 25.48
C ILE A 53 -1.76 -13.96 24.97
N SER A 54 -1.77 -14.63 23.82
CA SER A 54 -0.58 -14.88 23.04
C SER A 54 -0.37 -13.76 22.03
N THR A 55 0.87 -13.29 21.89
CA THR A 55 1.25 -12.26 20.92
C THR A 55 2.38 -12.77 20.03
N SER A 56 2.20 -12.68 18.73
CA SER A 56 3.20 -13.02 17.72
C SER A 56 3.48 -11.79 16.85
N LEU A 57 4.76 -11.53 16.61
CA LEU A 57 5.19 -10.55 15.62
C LEU A 57 5.56 -11.32 14.36
N VAL A 58 5.02 -10.91 13.22
CA VAL A 58 5.17 -11.58 11.93
C VAL A 58 5.63 -10.57 10.90
N GLY A 59 6.57 -10.97 10.05
CA GLY A 59 7.08 -10.15 8.96
C GLY A 59 8.51 -9.70 9.17
N ALA A 60 9.05 -9.03 8.15
CA ALA A 60 10.43 -8.57 8.10
C ALA A 60 10.46 -7.07 7.83
N ARG A 61 11.33 -6.35 8.56
CA ARG A 61 11.48 -4.89 8.41
C ARG A 61 11.90 -4.47 7.01
N ALA A 62 12.68 -5.30 6.31
CA ALA A 62 13.19 -4.99 4.98
C ALA A 62 12.07 -4.81 3.93
N CYS A 63 10.94 -5.51 4.09
CA CYS A 63 9.82 -5.46 3.14
C CYS A 63 8.73 -4.47 3.53
N GLY A 64 8.90 -3.71 4.62
CA GLY A 64 7.94 -2.69 5.07
C GLY A 64 6.61 -3.23 5.62
N ASN A 65 6.46 -4.55 5.76
CA ASN A 65 5.23 -5.18 6.26
C ASN A 65 5.55 -5.94 7.55
N VAL A 66 5.28 -5.31 8.69
CA VAL A 66 5.36 -5.96 10.00
C VAL A 66 3.98 -5.96 10.63
N MET A 67 3.52 -7.14 11.04
CA MET A 67 2.22 -7.32 11.65
C MET A 67 2.36 -7.87 13.06
N LYS A 68 1.53 -7.38 13.96
CA LYS A 68 1.34 -7.91 15.29
C LYS A 68 0.03 -8.67 15.32
N PHE A 69 0.12 -9.97 15.54
CA PHE A 69 -1.01 -10.87 15.69
C PHE A 69 -1.19 -11.23 17.16
N GLN A 70 -2.39 -11.04 17.69
CA GLN A 70 -2.71 -11.40 19.07
C GLN A 70 -3.93 -12.31 19.13
N ILE A 71 -3.87 -13.32 19.99
CA ILE A 71 -4.95 -14.27 20.22
C ILE A 71 -5.22 -14.30 21.72
N LYS A 72 -6.48 -14.10 22.09
CA LYS A 72 -6.98 -14.33 23.44
C LYS A 72 -7.77 -15.64 23.44
N ILE A 73 -7.38 -16.54 24.33
CA ILE A 73 -8.03 -17.85 24.48
C ILE A 73 -8.93 -17.79 25.71
N ASP A 74 -10.23 -17.94 25.51
CA ASP A 74 -11.20 -18.18 26.56
C ASP A 74 -11.77 -19.61 26.42
N ASN A 75 -12.29 -20.19 27.50
CA ASN A 75 -12.72 -21.60 27.54
C ASN A 75 -13.78 -21.99 26.49
N LYS A 76 -14.46 -21.01 25.89
CA LYS A 76 -15.52 -21.21 24.89
C LYS A 76 -15.28 -20.45 23.59
N THR A 77 -14.40 -19.45 23.57
CA THR A 77 -14.25 -18.53 22.44
C THR A 77 -12.80 -18.15 22.26
N THR A 78 -12.40 -18.04 20.99
CA THR A 78 -11.08 -17.55 20.60
C THR A 78 -11.26 -16.18 19.98
N GLN A 79 -10.71 -15.15 20.61
CA GLN A 79 -10.74 -13.79 20.08
C GLN A 79 -9.40 -13.45 19.45
N THR A 80 -9.44 -12.79 18.30
CA THR A 80 -8.21 -12.38 17.60
C THR A 80 -8.19 -10.87 17.43
N SER A 81 -7.00 -10.31 17.46
CA SER A 81 -6.74 -8.90 17.19
C SER A 81 -5.49 -8.81 16.32
N LYS A 82 -5.59 -8.06 15.22
CA LYS A 82 -4.49 -7.82 14.29
C LYS A 82 -4.19 -6.33 14.26
N ASN A 83 -2.90 -6.01 14.22
CA ASN A 83 -2.46 -4.64 13.98
C ASN A 83 -1.24 -4.67 13.05
N THR A 84 -1.35 -3.94 11.96
CA THR A 84 -0.26 -3.77 11.00
C THR A 84 0.45 -2.47 11.36
N LYS A 85 1.77 -2.51 11.53
CA LYS A 85 2.60 -1.33 11.74
C LYS A 85 3.39 -1.01 10.48
#